data_AF-A0A379AID1-F1
#
_entry.id   AF-A0A379AID1-F1
#
_cell.length_a   1.000
_cell.length_b   1.000
_cell.length_c   1.000
_cell.angle_alpha   90.00
_cell.angle_beta   90.00
_cell.angle_gamma   90.00
#
_symmetry.space_group_name_H-M   'P 1'
#
loop_
_entity.id
_entity.type
_entity.pdbx_description
1 polymer ?
#
loop_
_entity_poly.entity_id
_entity_poly.type
_entity_poly.pdbx_seq_one_letter_code
_entity_poly.pdbx_strand_id
1 'polypeptide(L)'
;MILMVPLQVAIFNGISLTALVANVVAIPIVSFITMPLVTLALLLPVAHLSGFFWGAADLSLRALFHCLTLLPPGWWPLSGTTWFTVMVWGGLILWRAQLFFSLPLSSGALALAMILSRQPEQEQGWRIDMLDIGHGLSLVISQGDEAVMYDTGPRWQNDNAGSRVIIPWLERRQLRLKQVILSHKHLDHTGGLAAITQRWPAVEVRSALADEAHLPCVRGTQWRWRQLHFRVVWPLTAPPAGRK
;
A
#
# COMPACT_ATOMS: atom_id res chain seq x y z
N MET A 1 -17.33 11.51 -1.46
CA MET A 1 -16.95 10.11 -1.76
C MET A 1 -17.53 9.60 -3.06
N ILE A 2 -18.86 9.66 -3.29
CA ILE A 2 -19.55 9.05 -4.46
C ILE A 2 -18.92 9.45 -5.80
N LEU A 3 -18.67 10.74 -6.02
CA LEU A 3 -18.04 11.23 -7.27
C LEU A 3 -16.58 10.79 -7.44
N MET A 4 -15.89 10.47 -6.34
CA MET A 4 -14.50 10.03 -6.34
C MET A 4 -14.36 8.51 -6.36
N VAL A 5 -15.45 7.75 -6.19
CA VAL A 5 -15.43 6.27 -6.21
C VAL A 5 -14.70 5.74 -7.44
N PRO A 6 -14.96 6.22 -8.67
CA PRO A 6 -14.30 5.62 -9.81
C PRO A 6 -12.80 5.96 -9.82
N LEU A 7 -12.40 7.18 -9.45
CA LEU A 7 -10.99 7.54 -9.31
C LEU A 7 -10.30 6.69 -8.22
N GLN A 8 -10.98 6.47 -7.10
CA GLN A 8 -10.50 5.61 -6.02
C GLN A 8 -10.33 4.15 -6.49
N VAL A 9 -11.30 3.62 -7.23
CA VAL A 9 -11.22 2.26 -7.81
C VAL A 9 -10.09 2.18 -8.83
N ALA A 10 -9.91 3.19 -9.69
CA ALA A 10 -8.87 3.19 -10.71
C ALA A 10 -7.46 3.21 -10.11
N ILE A 11 -7.21 4.03 -9.09
CA ILE A 11 -5.88 4.19 -8.49
C ILE A 11 -5.60 3.10 -7.44
N PHE A 12 -6.59 2.84 -6.58
CA PHE A 12 -6.40 2.01 -5.38
C PHE A 12 -7.00 0.61 -5.49
N ASN A 13 -7.76 0.29 -6.56
CA ASN A 13 -8.44 -1.00 -6.75
C ASN A 13 -9.35 -1.37 -5.56
N GLY A 14 -10.04 -0.40 -4.99
CA GLY A 14 -10.96 -0.63 -3.88
C GLY A 14 -11.62 0.65 -3.40
N ILE A 15 -12.59 0.48 -2.52
CA ILE A 15 -13.30 1.57 -1.84
C ILE A 15 -13.35 1.29 -0.35
N SER A 16 -13.41 2.35 0.46
CA SER A 16 -13.61 2.22 1.91
C SER A 16 -14.99 2.70 2.29
N LEU A 17 -15.90 1.78 2.64
CA LEU A 17 -17.26 2.16 3.05
C LEU A 17 -17.25 2.83 4.43
N THR A 18 -16.38 2.36 5.33
CA THR A 18 -16.13 3.00 6.62
C THR A 18 -15.64 4.44 6.47
N ALA A 19 -14.88 4.76 5.41
CA ALA A 19 -14.46 6.15 5.15
C ALA A 19 -15.65 7.08 4.87
N LEU A 20 -16.79 6.58 4.38
CA LEU A 20 -17.98 7.42 4.21
C LEU A 20 -18.51 7.88 5.57
N VAL A 21 -18.72 6.94 6.49
CA VAL A 21 -19.21 7.21 7.85
C VAL A 21 -18.20 8.07 8.62
N ALA A 22 -16.91 7.72 8.53
CA ALA A 22 -15.83 8.49 9.15
C ALA A 22 -15.83 9.96 8.69
N ASN A 23 -15.98 10.21 7.38
CA ASN A 23 -15.97 11.57 6.85
C ASN A 23 -17.21 12.39 7.24
N VAL A 24 -18.38 11.77 7.42
CA VAL A 24 -19.59 12.46 7.90
C VAL A 24 -19.38 13.06 9.29
N VAL A 25 -18.57 12.40 10.14
CA VAL A 25 -18.27 12.87 11.50
C VAL A 25 -17.02 13.75 11.53
N ALA A 26 -15.95 13.31 10.86
CA ALA A 26 -14.65 13.97 10.88
C ALA A 26 -14.67 15.35 10.22
N ILE A 27 -15.32 15.50 9.06
CA ILE A 27 -15.31 16.76 8.32
C ILE A 27 -15.97 17.89 9.12
N PRO A 28 -17.18 17.73 9.70
CA PRO A 28 -17.78 18.78 10.52
C PRO A 28 -16.96 19.12 11.77
N ILE A 29 -16.42 18.12 12.48
CA ILE A 29 -15.62 18.37 13.69
C ILE A 29 -14.35 19.16 13.32
N VAL A 30 -13.61 18.72 12.31
CA VAL A 30 -12.38 19.41 11.91
C VAL A 30 -12.69 20.81 11.37
N SER A 31 -13.73 20.96 10.55
CA SER A 31 -14.03 22.24 9.88
C SER A 31 -14.66 23.28 10.80
N PHE A 32 -15.56 22.88 11.69
CA PHE A 32 -16.32 23.80 12.54
C PHE A 32 -15.80 23.91 13.97
N ILE A 33 -14.96 22.98 14.42
CA ILE A 33 -14.41 22.97 15.79
C ILE A 33 -12.89 23.15 15.72
N THR A 34 -12.16 22.17 15.17
CA THR A 34 -10.70 22.16 15.26
C THR A 34 -10.07 23.35 14.53
N MET A 35 -10.45 23.61 13.28
CA MET A 35 -9.86 24.68 12.47
C MET A 35 -10.12 26.08 13.04
N PRO A 36 -11.35 26.43 13.47
CA PRO A 36 -11.60 27.69 14.16
C PRO A 36 -10.80 27.82 15.46
N LEU A 37 -10.69 26.76 16.28
CA LEU A 37 -9.91 26.79 17.51
C LEU A 37 -8.42 27.02 17.24
N VAL A 38 -7.84 26.33 16.26
CA VAL A 38 -6.43 26.53 15.84
C VAL A 38 -6.23 27.96 15.31
N THR A 39 -7.17 28.46 14.51
CA THR A 39 -7.12 29.83 13.97
C THR A 39 -7.16 30.87 15.10
N LEU A 40 -8.06 30.70 16.08
CA LEU A 40 -8.12 31.55 17.27
C LEU A 40 -6.83 31.47 18.10
N ALA A 41 -6.28 30.27 18.29
CA ALA A 41 -5.04 30.08 19.02
C ALA A 41 -3.86 30.81 18.35
N LEU A 42 -3.81 30.84 17.02
CA LEU A 42 -2.78 31.53 16.24
C LEU A 42 -2.94 33.06 16.26
N LEU A 43 -4.17 33.58 16.24
CA LEU A 43 -4.45 35.01 16.22
C LEU A 43 -4.32 35.68 17.60
N LEU A 44 -4.35 34.89 18.69
CA LEU A 44 -4.30 35.39 20.06
C LEU A 44 -2.86 35.43 20.58
N PRO A 45 -2.29 36.62 20.88
CA PRO A 45 -0.93 36.75 21.37
C PRO A 45 -0.78 36.42 22.87
N VAL A 46 -1.89 36.21 23.59
CA VAL A 46 -1.89 35.93 25.03
C VAL A 46 -1.69 34.43 25.26
N ALA A 47 -0.54 34.06 25.82
CA ALA A 47 -0.11 32.66 25.97
C ALA A 47 -1.15 31.76 26.65
N HIS A 48 -1.80 32.22 27.72
CA HIS A 48 -2.80 31.42 28.42
C HIS A 48 -4.07 31.18 27.59
N LEU A 49 -4.57 32.20 26.88
CA LEU A 49 -5.74 32.05 26.01
C LEU A 49 -5.40 31.19 24.78
N SER A 50 -4.26 31.46 24.13
CA SER A 50 -3.77 30.65 23.02
C SER A 50 -3.61 29.19 23.44
N GLY A 51 -3.02 28.92 24.61
CA GLY A 51 -2.86 27.58 25.17
C GLY A 51 -4.19 26.86 25.43
N PHE A 52 -5.21 27.58 25.90
CA PHE A 52 -6.57 27.02 26.05
C PHE A 52 -7.14 26.56 24.70
N PHE A 53 -7.04 27.40 23.66
CA PHE A 53 -7.54 27.05 22.32
C PHE A 53 -6.74 25.92 21.67
N TRP A 54 -5.42 25.87 21.87
CA TRP A 54 -4.58 24.74 21.46
C TRP A 54 -5.01 23.45 22.15
N GLY A 55 -5.21 23.47 23.47
CA GLY A 55 -5.67 22.30 24.22
C GLY A 55 -7.06 21.83 23.80
N ALA A 56 -7.98 22.76 23.52
CA ALA A 56 -9.32 22.43 23.03
C ALA A 56 -9.27 21.82 21.61
N ALA A 57 -8.43 22.36 20.72
CA ALA A 57 -8.23 21.82 19.39
C ALA A 57 -7.64 20.40 19.45
N ASP A 58 -6.64 20.18 20.28
CA ASP A 58 -6.02 18.87 20.51
C ASP A 58 -7.01 17.87 21.11
N LEU A 59 -7.80 18.26 22.12
CA LEU A 59 -8.86 17.41 22.67
C LEU A 59 -9.89 17.02 21.59
N SER A 60 -10.28 17.96 20.72
CA SER A 60 -11.22 17.68 19.63
C SER A 60 -10.69 16.61 18.67
N LEU A 61 -9.39 16.66 18.33
CA LEU A 61 -8.74 15.68 17.48
C LEU A 61 -8.55 14.34 18.17
N ARG A 62 -8.14 14.32 19.44
CA ARG A 62 -7.99 13.08 20.22
C ARG A 62 -9.33 12.35 20.36
N ALA A 63 -10.40 13.06 20.68
CA ALA A 63 -11.74 12.49 20.76
C ALA A 63 -12.18 11.94 19.40
N LEU A 64 -11.97 12.70 18.32
CA LEU A 64 -12.26 12.25 16.97
C LEU A 64 -11.50 10.97 16.62
N PHE A 65 -10.17 10.94 16.81
CA PHE A 65 -9.36 9.77 16.51
C PHE A 65 -9.75 8.56 17.35
N HIS A 66 -10.06 8.76 18.63
CA HIS A 66 -10.57 7.68 19.47
C HIS A 66 -11.86 7.09 18.90
N CYS A 67 -12.84 7.91 18.53
CA CYS A 67 -14.07 7.43 17.88
C CYS A 67 -13.79 6.71 16.56
N LEU A 68 -12.84 7.18 15.76
CA LEU A 68 -12.47 6.55 14.48
C LEU A 68 -11.81 5.17 14.68
N THR A 69 -11.06 4.96 15.78
CA THR A 69 -10.47 3.63 16.08
C THR A 69 -11.50 2.56 16.41
N LEU A 70 -12.72 2.95 16.79
CA LEU A 70 -13.82 2.04 17.07
C LEU A 70 -14.52 1.53 15.80
N LEU A 71 -14.24 2.14 14.64
CA LEU A 71 -14.87 1.74 13.40
C LEU A 71 -14.24 0.44 12.84
N PRO A 72 -15.06 -0.46 12.27
CA PRO A 72 -14.56 -1.70 11.69
C PRO A 72 -13.72 -1.46 10.43
N PRO A 73 -12.83 -2.41 10.06
CA PRO A 73 -12.13 -2.38 8.78
C PRO A 73 -13.14 -2.27 7.63
N GLY A 74 -13.01 -1.22 6.82
CA GLY A 74 -13.98 -0.89 5.77
C GLY A 74 -13.50 -1.09 4.35
N TRP A 75 -12.28 -1.60 4.16
CA TRP A 75 -11.66 -1.71 2.85
C TRP A 75 -12.26 -2.85 2.04
N TRP A 76 -12.87 -2.52 0.90
CA TRP A 76 -13.41 -3.48 -0.04
C TRP A 76 -12.55 -3.50 -1.31
N PRO A 77 -11.81 -4.60 -1.56
CA PRO A 77 -11.01 -4.73 -2.76
C PRO A 77 -11.92 -4.93 -3.97
N LEU A 78 -11.71 -4.13 -5.00
CA LEU A 78 -12.39 -4.18 -6.28
C LEU A 78 -11.32 -4.36 -7.36
N SER A 79 -10.80 -5.58 -7.46
CA SER A 79 -9.79 -5.95 -8.45
C SER A 79 -10.43 -6.13 -9.84
N GLY A 80 -9.84 -5.53 -10.87
CA GLY A 80 -10.28 -5.72 -12.25
C GLY A 80 -11.52 -4.91 -12.66
N THR A 81 -12.00 -3.99 -11.83
CA THR A 81 -13.17 -3.13 -12.12
C THR A 81 -12.80 -1.73 -12.61
N THR A 82 -11.53 -1.48 -12.96
CA THR A 82 -11.11 -0.19 -13.58
C THR A 82 -11.87 0.10 -14.87
N TRP A 83 -12.35 -0.92 -15.59
CA TRP A 83 -13.23 -0.75 -16.74
C TRP A 83 -14.59 -0.15 -16.36
N PHE A 84 -15.13 -0.50 -15.19
CA PHE A 84 -16.40 0.04 -14.68
C PHE A 84 -16.27 1.54 -14.42
N THR A 85 -15.09 1.97 -13.94
CA THR A 85 -14.76 3.39 -13.80
C THR A 85 -14.75 4.14 -15.13
N VAL A 86 -14.09 3.57 -16.14
CA VAL A 86 -14.06 4.13 -17.50
C VAL A 86 -15.45 4.13 -18.12
N MET A 87 -16.26 3.10 -17.87
CA MET A 87 -17.64 3.03 -18.35
C MET A 87 -18.52 4.10 -17.69
N VAL A 88 -18.40 4.31 -16.36
CA VAL A 88 -19.19 5.32 -15.64
C VAL A 88 -18.81 6.73 -16.07
N TRP A 89 -17.52 7.07 -16.09
CA TRP A 89 -17.09 8.40 -16.53
C TRP A 89 -17.25 8.61 -18.04
N GLY A 90 -16.92 7.61 -18.85
CA GLY A 90 -17.12 7.63 -20.30
C GLY A 90 -18.60 7.78 -20.65
N GLY A 91 -19.48 7.03 -19.98
CA GLY A 91 -20.93 7.16 -20.11
C GLY A 91 -21.45 8.53 -19.70
N LEU A 92 -20.97 9.08 -18.56
CA LEU A 92 -21.33 10.43 -18.12
C LEU A 92 -20.87 11.52 -19.11
N ILE A 93 -19.67 11.40 -19.67
CA ILE A 93 -19.14 12.33 -20.68
C ILE A 93 -19.94 12.21 -21.98
N LEU A 94 -20.17 10.99 -22.48
CA LEU A 94 -20.94 10.75 -23.71
C LEU A 94 -22.38 11.24 -23.59
N TRP A 95 -23.00 11.03 -22.42
CA TRP A 95 -24.33 11.52 -22.11
C TRP A 95 -24.37 13.05 -22.06
N ARG A 96 -23.43 13.67 -21.32
CA ARG A 96 -23.38 15.13 -21.13
C ARG A 96 -22.99 15.89 -22.39
N ALA A 97 -22.20 15.27 -23.27
CA ALA A 97 -21.80 15.83 -24.55
C ALA A 97 -22.72 15.44 -25.71
N GLN A 98 -23.82 14.71 -25.44
CA GLN A 98 -24.81 14.22 -26.42
C GLN A 98 -24.25 13.41 -27.61
N LEU A 99 -22.97 13.01 -27.56
CA LEU A 99 -22.31 12.25 -28.63
C LEU A 99 -22.98 10.91 -28.93
N PHE A 100 -23.71 10.35 -27.96
CA PHE A 100 -24.46 9.10 -28.14
C PHE A 100 -25.56 9.22 -29.20
N PHE A 101 -26.13 10.42 -29.38
CA PHE A 101 -27.19 10.69 -30.36
C PHE A 101 -26.65 11.18 -31.70
N SER A 102 -25.43 11.74 -31.75
CA SER A 102 -24.86 12.32 -32.97
C SER A 102 -23.93 11.37 -33.76
N LEU A 103 -23.20 10.45 -33.11
CA LEU A 103 -22.17 9.61 -33.77
C LEU A 103 -22.05 8.20 -33.12
N PRO A 104 -23.06 7.31 -33.23
CA PRO A 104 -23.10 6.02 -32.54
C PRO A 104 -22.04 5.00 -33.00
N LEU A 105 -21.57 5.10 -34.25
CA LEU A 105 -20.57 4.17 -34.79
C LEU A 105 -19.15 4.46 -34.24
N SER A 106 -18.82 5.74 -34.07
CA SER A 106 -17.52 6.19 -33.55
C SER A 106 -17.35 5.91 -32.06
N SER A 107 -18.43 6.02 -31.27
CA SER A 107 -18.42 5.66 -29.85
C SER A 107 -18.25 4.16 -29.63
N GLY A 108 -18.89 3.33 -30.47
CA GLY A 108 -18.70 1.87 -30.48
C GLY A 108 -17.28 1.46 -30.88
N ALA A 109 -16.72 2.10 -31.91
CA ALA A 109 -15.33 1.85 -32.34
C ALA A 109 -14.31 2.24 -31.28
N LEU A 110 -14.53 3.36 -30.57
CA LEU A 110 -13.66 3.79 -29.47
C LEU A 110 -13.75 2.84 -28.27
N ALA A 111 -14.96 2.41 -27.90
CA ALA A 111 -15.15 1.41 -26.85
C ALA A 111 -14.45 0.09 -27.21
N LEU A 112 -14.56 -0.36 -28.45
CA LEU A 112 -13.90 -1.57 -28.95
C LEU A 112 -12.36 -1.41 -28.97
N ALA A 113 -11.84 -0.25 -29.39
CA ALA A 113 -10.40 0.03 -29.36
C ALA A 113 -9.84 0.06 -27.92
N MET A 114 -10.60 0.62 -26.97
CA MET A 114 -10.24 0.57 -25.55
C MET A 114 -10.26 -0.86 -24.99
N ILE A 115 -11.14 -1.74 -25.48
CA ILE A 115 -11.18 -3.16 -25.10
C ILE A 115 -9.99 -3.93 -25.71
N LEU A 116 -9.66 -3.66 -26.98
CA LEU A 116 -8.60 -4.39 -27.70
C LEU A 116 -7.18 -3.94 -27.34
N SER A 117 -6.97 -2.68 -26.95
CA SER A 117 -5.66 -2.17 -26.47
C SER A 117 -5.18 -2.77 -25.14
N ARG A 118 -6.02 -3.59 -24.49
CA ARG A 118 -5.83 -4.12 -23.13
C ARG A 118 -5.22 -5.51 -23.08
N GLN A 119 -4.51 -5.97 -24.11
CA GLN A 119 -3.66 -7.15 -23.93
C GLN A 119 -2.47 -6.68 -23.06
N PRO A 120 -2.40 -7.06 -21.77
CA PRO A 120 -1.22 -6.75 -21.00
C PRO A 120 -0.08 -7.48 -21.69
N GLU A 121 0.86 -6.73 -22.23
CA GLU A 121 2.05 -7.34 -22.80
C GLU A 121 2.70 -8.14 -21.68
N GLN A 122 2.75 -9.47 -21.85
CA GLN A 122 3.39 -10.33 -20.88
C GLN A 122 4.87 -9.96 -20.90
N GLU A 123 5.31 -9.15 -19.94
CA GLU A 123 6.68 -8.66 -19.87
C GLU A 123 7.63 -9.84 -19.99
N GLN A 124 8.30 -9.94 -21.13
CA GLN A 124 9.23 -11.02 -21.42
C GLN A 124 10.52 -10.74 -20.65
N GLY A 125 10.63 -11.28 -19.44
CA GLY A 125 11.85 -11.13 -18.64
C GLY A 125 11.62 -11.17 -17.13
N TRP A 126 12.47 -10.45 -16.42
CA TRP A 126 12.35 -10.17 -15.00
C TRP A 126 12.39 -8.65 -14.80
N ARG A 127 11.77 -8.18 -13.72
CA ARG A 127 11.80 -6.77 -13.32
C ARG A 127 12.04 -6.64 -11.83
N ILE A 128 12.41 -5.43 -11.42
CA ILE A 128 12.53 -5.04 -10.02
C ILE A 128 11.60 -3.86 -9.78
N ASP A 129 10.69 -4.01 -8.82
CA ASP A 129 9.84 -2.94 -8.31
C ASP A 129 10.36 -2.53 -6.92
N MET A 130 10.72 -1.26 -6.76
CA MET A 130 11.00 -0.67 -5.43
C MET A 130 9.70 -0.13 -4.86
N LEU A 131 9.25 -0.70 -3.74
CA LEU A 131 7.99 -0.30 -3.14
C LEU A 131 8.19 0.93 -2.26
N ASP A 132 7.31 1.92 -2.42
CA ASP A 132 7.27 3.07 -1.52
C ASP A 132 6.63 2.64 -0.19
N ILE A 133 7.50 2.40 0.79
CA ILE A 133 7.18 1.98 2.15
C ILE A 133 7.51 3.08 3.17
N GLY A 134 7.82 4.30 2.71
CA GLY A 134 8.32 5.39 3.53
C GLY A 134 9.80 5.27 3.86
N HIS A 135 10.14 4.89 5.09
CA HIS A 135 11.53 4.79 5.57
C HIS A 135 12.01 3.34 5.58
N GLY A 136 13.17 3.05 4.97
CA GLY A 136 13.75 1.71 4.88
C GLY A 136 13.85 1.20 3.44
N LEU A 137 13.85 -0.13 3.25
CA LEU A 137 13.91 -0.76 1.92
C LEU A 137 12.88 -1.89 1.78
N SER A 138 12.27 -1.98 0.59
CA SER A 138 11.49 -3.13 0.14
C SER A 138 11.55 -3.22 -1.38
N LEU A 139 12.25 -4.23 -1.91
CA LEU A 139 12.31 -4.52 -3.34
C LEU A 139 11.57 -5.81 -3.65
N VAL A 140 10.84 -5.83 -4.76
CA VAL A 140 10.23 -7.03 -5.32
C VAL A 140 10.87 -7.33 -6.66
N ILE A 141 11.54 -8.47 -6.76
CA ILE A 141 12.07 -9.00 -8.01
C ILE A 141 11.04 -9.98 -8.54
N SER A 142 10.46 -9.73 -9.71
CA SER A 142 9.41 -10.58 -10.28
C SER A 142 9.80 -11.13 -11.64
N GLN A 143 9.44 -12.38 -11.90
CA GLN A 143 9.58 -13.03 -13.21
C GLN A 143 8.38 -13.92 -13.45
N GLY A 144 7.56 -13.61 -14.46
CA GLY A 144 6.26 -14.22 -14.64
C GLY A 144 5.32 -13.94 -13.46
N ASP A 145 4.79 -15.00 -12.84
CA ASP A 145 3.86 -14.93 -11.71
C ASP A 145 4.54 -15.15 -10.35
N GLU A 146 5.87 -15.20 -10.30
CA GLU A 146 6.63 -15.41 -9.08
C GLU A 146 7.41 -14.17 -8.68
N ALA A 147 7.61 -14.02 -7.36
CA ALA A 147 8.36 -12.93 -6.77
C ALA A 147 9.35 -13.39 -5.70
N VAL A 148 10.49 -12.74 -5.66
CA VAL A 148 11.45 -12.76 -4.55
C VAL A 148 11.52 -11.36 -3.96
N MET A 149 11.47 -11.26 -2.64
CA MET A 149 11.53 -10.00 -1.92
C MET A 149 12.91 -9.76 -1.35
N TYR A 150 13.38 -8.52 -1.38
CA TYR A 150 14.57 -8.08 -0.68
C TYR A 150 14.21 -6.95 0.29
N ASP A 151 14.35 -7.23 1.58
CA ASP A 151 13.85 -6.45 2.71
C ASP A 151 12.33 -6.22 2.73
N THR A 152 11.81 -5.91 3.92
CA THR A 152 10.36 -5.90 4.23
C THR A 152 9.88 -4.58 4.82
N GLY A 153 10.72 -3.53 4.77
CA GLY A 153 10.39 -2.21 5.27
C GLY A 153 10.18 -2.12 6.80
N PRO A 154 9.63 -0.99 7.28
CA PRO A 154 9.55 -0.67 8.69
C PRO A 154 8.33 -1.28 9.40
N ARG A 155 8.44 -1.30 10.73
CA ARG A 155 7.32 -1.50 11.66
C ARG A 155 7.17 -0.27 12.54
N TRP A 156 5.93 0.19 12.68
CA TRP A 156 5.51 1.24 13.60
C TRP A 156 4.79 0.64 14.82
N GLN A 157 4.38 1.47 15.78
CA GLN A 157 3.77 0.99 17.03
C GLN A 157 2.57 0.06 16.80
N ASN A 158 1.67 0.41 15.87
CA ASN A 158 0.43 -0.32 15.61
C ASN A 158 0.26 -0.74 14.13
N ASP A 159 1.32 -0.67 13.32
CA ASP A 159 1.25 -0.94 11.87
C ASP A 159 2.62 -1.41 11.33
N ASN A 160 2.65 -1.96 10.13
CA ASN A 160 3.89 -2.38 9.46
C ASN A 160 3.76 -2.29 7.93
N ALA A 161 4.89 -2.14 7.25
CA ALA A 161 4.94 -2.07 5.80
C ALA A 161 4.43 -3.36 5.11
N GLY A 162 4.62 -4.51 5.77
CA GLY A 162 4.13 -5.82 5.33
C GLY A 162 2.63 -5.83 5.04
N SER A 163 1.81 -5.59 6.06
CA SER A 163 0.34 -5.54 5.95
C SER A 163 -0.16 -4.34 5.18
N ARG A 164 0.49 -3.19 5.31
CA ARG A 164 0.00 -1.91 4.76
C ARG A 164 0.24 -1.78 3.25
N VAL A 165 1.42 -2.21 2.77
CA VAL A 165 1.88 -1.94 1.41
C VAL A 165 2.19 -3.24 0.67
N ILE A 166 3.04 -4.08 1.25
CA ILE A 166 3.67 -5.19 0.56
C ILE A 166 2.66 -6.27 0.16
N ILE A 167 1.89 -6.79 1.13
CA ILE A 167 0.91 -7.87 0.89
C ILE A 167 -0.15 -7.42 -0.12
N PRO A 168 -0.82 -6.27 0.05
CA PRO A 168 -1.81 -5.80 -0.93
C PRO A 168 -1.23 -5.59 -2.33
N TRP A 169 0.04 -5.15 -2.42
CA TRP A 169 0.69 -4.93 -3.70
C TRP A 169 0.99 -6.26 -4.43
N LEU A 170 1.52 -7.27 -3.72
CA LEU A 170 1.78 -8.59 -4.29
C LEU A 170 0.49 -9.27 -4.77
N GLU A 171 -0.56 -9.21 -3.97
CA GLU A 171 -1.87 -9.77 -4.33
C GLU A 171 -2.49 -9.06 -5.54
N ARG A 172 -2.37 -7.73 -5.60
CA ARG A 172 -2.84 -6.94 -6.76
C ARG A 172 -2.11 -7.30 -8.04
N ARG A 173 -0.79 -7.52 -7.97
CA ARG A 173 0.03 -7.96 -9.10
C ARG A 173 -0.11 -9.47 -9.38
N GLN A 174 -0.90 -10.20 -8.58
CA GLN A 174 -1.08 -11.66 -8.66
C GLN A 174 0.26 -12.43 -8.60
N LEU A 175 1.20 -11.93 -7.79
CA LEU A 175 2.53 -12.52 -7.64
C LEU A 175 2.55 -13.52 -6.48
N ARG A 176 3.09 -14.72 -6.75
CA ARG A 176 3.38 -15.73 -5.74
C ARG A 176 4.74 -15.47 -5.13
N LEU A 177 4.77 -15.02 -3.88
CA LEU A 177 6.01 -14.82 -3.14
C LEU A 177 6.68 -16.16 -2.85
N LYS A 178 7.92 -16.32 -3.33
CA LYS A 178 8.72 -17.56 -3.18
C LYS A 178 9.74 -17.46 -2.06
N GLN A 179 10.38 -16.30 -1.91
CA GLN A 179 11.45 -16.12 -0.96
C GLN A 179 11.52 -14.67 -0.49
N VAL A 180 11.91 -14.47 0.76
CA VAL A 180 12.26 -13.17 1.34
C VAL A 180 13.74 -13.20 1.70
N ILE A 181 14.50 -12.20 1.27
CA ILE A 181 15.91 -12.02 1.60
C ILE A 181 16.01 -10.80 2.50
N LEU A 182 16.63 -10.94 3.66
CA LEU A 182 16.86 -9.83 4.60
C LEU A 182 18.34 -9.42 4.56
N SER A 183 18.58 -8.14 4.37
CA SER A 183 19.93 -7.57 4.33
C SER A 183 20.58 -7.53 5.72
N HIS A 184 19.85 -7.07 6.73
CA HIS A 184 20.31 -6.96 8.12
C HIS A 184 19.14 -6.80 9.11
N LYS A 185 19.46 -6.73 10.41
CA LYS A 185 18.48 -6.84 11.51
C LYS A 185 17.68 -5.57 11.83
N HIS A 186 17.93 -4.44 11.17
CA HIS A 186 17.27 -3.20 11.56
C HIS A 186 15.76 -3.24 11.25
N LEU A 187 15.00 -2.50 12.05
CA LEU A 187 13.54 -2.57 12.05
C LEU A 187 12.92 -2.01 10.76
N ASP A 188 13.61 -1.09 10.09
CA ASP A 188 13.30 -0.51 8.79
C ASP A 188 13.56 -1.46 7.60
N HIS A 189 14.13 -2.65 7.86
CA HIS A 189 14.34 -3.72 6.88
C HIS A 189 13.57 -5.00 7.22
N THR A 190 13.33 -5.27 8.50
CA THR A 190 12.72 -6.52 8.99
C THR A 190 11.28 -6.34 9.49
N GLY A 191 10.79 -5.10 9.54
CA GLY A 191 9.55 -4.75 10.22
C GLY A 191 8.29 -5.37 9.61
N GLY A 192 8.27 -5.60 8.30
CA GLY A 192 7.15 -6.25 7.61
C GLY A 192 7.17 -7.78 7.65
N LEU A 193 8.28 -8.41 8.06
CA LEU A 193 8.49 -9.85 7.95
C LEU A 193 7.40 -10.67 8.65
N ALA A 194 7.02 -10.31 9.88
CA ALA A 194 6.05 -11.05 10.67
C ALA A 194 4.66 -11.11 9.99
N ALA A 195 4.23 -10.00 9.38
CA ALA A 195 2.97 -9.97 8.63
C ALA A 195 3.06 -10.83 7.36
N ILE A 196 4.20 -10.80 6.68
CA ILE A 196 4.45 -11.58 5.46
C ILE A 196 4.45 -13.08 5.76
N THR A 197 5.16 -13.53 6.79
CA THR A 197 5.19 -14.95 7.18
C THR A 197 3.86 -15.41 7.76
N GLN A 198 3.09 -14.54 8.41
CA GLN A 198 1.71 -14.85 8.79
C GLN A 198 0.81 -15.07 7.55
N ARG A 199 0.98 -14.26 6.49
CA ARG A 199 0.19 -14.36 5.25
C ARG A 199 0.62 -15.53 4.37
N TRP A 200 1.91 -15.85 4.34
CA TRP A 200 2.52 -16.95 3.60
C TRP A 200 3.47 -17.76 4.49
N PRO A 201 2.95 -18.68 5.32
CA PRO A 201 3.77 -19.43 6.30
C PRO A 201 4.85 -20.32 5.68
N ALA A 202 4.68 -20.70 4.41
CA ALA A 202 5.62 -21.54 3.68
C ALA A 202 6.70 -20.74 2.91
N VAL A 203 6.73 -19.41 3.04
CA VAL A 203 7.74 -18.59 2.35
C VAL A 203 9.11 -18.84 2.95
N GLU A 204 10.10 -19.10 2.11
CA GLU A 204 11.48 -19.24 2.56
C GLU A 204 12.04 -17.87 2.94
N VAL A 205 12.69 -17.76 4.09
CA VAL A 205 13.38 -16.54 4.50
C VAL A 205 14.88 -16.82 4.47
N ARG A 206 15.64 -16.01 3.74
CA ARG A 206 17.12 -16.00 3.76
C ARG A 206 17.61 -14.81 4.55
N SER A 207 18.52 -15.05 5.49
CA SER A 207 19.17 -13.97 6.22
C SER A 207 20.52 -14.37 6.79
N ALA A 208 21.33 -13.38 7.15
CA ALA A 208 22.51 -13.58 7.99
C ALA A 208 22.16 -13.48 9.49
N LEU A 209 20.86 -13.45 9.83
CA LEU A 209 20.40 -13.42 11.21
C LEU A 209 20.51 -14.83 11.78
N ALA A 210 20.83 -14.94 13.07
CA ALA A 210 21.03 -16.22 13.72
C ALA A 210 19.67 -16.86 14.12
N ASP A 211 18.83 -17.07 13.11
CA ASP A 211 17.52 -17.71 13.20
C ASP A 211 17.56 -19.05 12.45
N GLU A 212 17.28 -20.15 13.14
CA GLU A 212 17.36 -21.50 12.57
C GLU A 212 16.27 -21.77 11.52
N ALA A 213 15.17 -21.00 11.53
CA ALA A 213 14.15 -21.10 10.50
C ALA A 213 14.59 -20.44 9.18
N HIS A 214 15.63 -19.61 9.21
CA HIS A 214 16.12 -18.89 8.04
C HIS A 214 17.18 -19.72 7.29
N LEU A 215 17.05 -19.75 5.97
CA LEU A 215 18.12 -20.21 5.09
C LEU A 215 19.33 -19.25 5.19
N PRO A 216 20.56 -19.77 5.04
CA PRO A 216 21.76 -18.97 5.24
C PRO A 216 21.89 -17.87 4.17
N CYS A 217 22.24 -16.65 4.59
CA CYS A 217 22.66 -15.57 3.69
C CYS A 217 24.09 -15.14 4.07
N VAL A 218 25.08 -15.98 3.74
CA VAL A 218 26.51 -15.73 3.99
C VAL A 218 27.34 -15.94 2.73
N ARG A 219 28.51 -15.29 2.64
CA ARG A 219 29.39 -15.32 1.47
C ARG A 219 29.68 -16.76 1.03
N GLY A 220 29.57 -17.00 -0.28
CA GLY A 220 29.73 -18.32 -0.88
C GLY A 220 28.39 -19.04 -1.10
N THR A 221 27.32 -18.61 -0.43
CA THR A 221 25.96 -19.03 -0.77
C THR A 221 25.58 -18.50 -2.14
N GLN A 222 25.09 -19.39 -2.99
CA GLN A 222 24.58 -19.07 -4.32
C GLN A 222 23.41 -19.98 -4.66
N TRP A 223 22.45 -19.45 -5.39
CA TRP A 223 21.34 -20.23 -5.91
C TRP A 223 20.83 -19.62 -7.21
N ARG A 224 20.07 -20.41 -7.95
CA ARG A 224 19.38 -19.96 -9.14
C ARG A 224 17.89 -19.94 -8.87
N TRP A 225 17.23 -18.85 -9.25
CA TRP A 225 15.78 -18.75 -9.28
C TRP A 225 15.38 -18.33 -10.70
N ARG A 226 14.72 -19.26 -11.41
CA ARG A 226 14.36 -19.12 -12.83
C ARG A 226 15.55 -18.66 -13.69
N GLN A 227 15.52 -17.46 -14.25
CA GLN A 227 16.60 -16.91 -15.09
C GLN A 227 17.69 -16.18 -14.28
N LEU A 228 17.46 -15.92 -12.99
CA LEU A 228 18.35 -15.14 -12.15
C LEU A 228 19.28 -16.01 -11.29
N HIS A 229 20.53 -15.56 -11.17
CA HIS A 229 21.53 -16.15 -10.30
C HIS A 229 21.82 -15.21 -9.14
N PHE A 230 21.57 -15.68 -7.91
CA PHE A 230 21.89 -14.94 -6.70
C PHE A 230 23.22 -15.42 -6.15
N ARG A 231 24.07 -14.45 -5.78
CA ARG A 231 25.33 -14.69 -5.09
C ARG A 231 25.39 -13.81 -3.86
N VAL A 232 25.55 -14.42 -2.70
CA VAL A 232 25.75 -13.68 -1.45
C VAL A 232 27.21 -13.24 -1.39
N VAL A 233 27.41 -11.94 -1.21
CA VAL A 233 28.74 -11.32 -1.17
C VAL A 233 29.25 -11.09 0.26
N TRP A 234 28.34 -10.91 1.23
CA TRP A 234 28.63 -10.61 2.63
C TRP A 234 27.44 -11.06 3.51
N PRO A 235 27.62 -11.38 4.81
CA PRO A 235 28.86 -11.45 5.60
C PRO A 235 29.71 -12.68 5.33
N LEU A 236 30.99 -12.66 5.76
CA LEU A 236 31.91 -13.79 5.60
C LEU A 236 31.42 -15.06 6.31
N THR A 237 30.83 -14.90 7.49
CA THR A 237 30.30 -15.96 8.33
C THR A 237 28.98 -15.50 8.95
N ALA A 238 28.15 -16.46 9.34
CA ALA A 238 26.97 -16.15 10.13
C ALA A 238 27.42 -15.69 11.53
N PRO A 239 26.74 -14.69 12.13
CA PRO A 239 26.92 -14.43 13.55
C PRO A 239 26.53 -15.68 14.35
N PRO A 240 27.24 -15.98 15.46
CA PRO A 240 26.88 -17.11 16.32
C PRO A 240 25.43 -16.96 16.81
N ALA A 241 24.71 -18.09 16.95
CA ALA A 241 23.36 -18.13 17.50
C ALA A 241 23.31 -17.39 18.85
N GLY A 242 22.71 -16.20 18.85
CA GLY A 242 22.56 -15.38 20.05
C GLY A 242 21.52 -16.01 20.97
N ARG A 243 21.91 -16.30 22.21
CA ARG A 243 20.94 -16.61 23.28
C ARG A 243 19.95 -15.44 23.39
N LYS A 244 18.67 -15.81 23.44
CA LYS A 244 17.49 -14.95 23.57
C LYS A 244 17.69 -13.74 24.47
#